data_AF-A0AAV7JVH7-F1
#
_entry.id   AF-A0AAV7JVH7-F1
#
_cell.length_a   1.000
_cell.length_b   1.000
_cell.length_c   1.000
_cell.angle_alpha   90.00
_cell.angle_beta   90.00
_cell.angle_gamma   90.00
#
_symmetry.space_group_name_H-M   'P 1'
#
loop_
_entity.id
_entity.type
_entity.pdbx_description
1 polymer ?
#
loop_
_entity_poly.entity_id
_entity_poly.type
_entity_poly.pdbx_seq_one_letter_code
_entity_poly.pdbx_strand_id
1 'polypeptide(L)'
;MHNDSEYHEGTCHHIRDKGSLRPIKALDEEHLQVDAQFGGVDQRKIFTFAEKYLPKIGYRQRLHLMNPMIPGLTGGKMSSSVANSKIDILDSPQDVKSKLLHAYAEEGVRENNGVLAFTKFVLFRLIKGNFIIDRPAKFGGQLSYPSYSLLELDYMNKVLHPQDLKVAVAKYLNIILAPIREEFVSNTSIQKLVERAYPSQGHGSKMDEKPFNQPL
;
A
#
# COMPACT_ATOMS: atom_id res chain seq x y z
N MET A 1 49.62 -43.95 10.26
CA MET A 1 48.15 -44.04 10.14
C MET A 1 47.60 -42.66 10.46
N HIS A 2 47.44 -41.85 9.43
CA HIS A 2 46.74 -40.56 9.48
C HIS A 2 45.26 -40.80 9.72
N ASN A 3 44.65 -39.99 10.56
CA ASN A 3 43.20 -39.83 10.59
C ASN A 3 42.93 -38.33 10.79
N ASP A 4 43.00 -37.59 9.68
CA ASP A 4 42.45 -36.25 9.57
C ASP A 4 40.93 -36.40 9.48
N SER A 5 40.22 -36.00 10.54
CA SER A 5 38.77 -35.86 10.51
C SER A 5 38.43 -34.59 9.73
N GLU A 6 38.07 -34.76 8.46
CA GLU A 6 37.49 -33.73 7.59
C GLU A 6 36.28 -33.09 8.29
N TYR A 7 36.47 -31.84 8.75
CA TYR A 7 35.38 -30.93 8.96
C TYR A 7 34.79 -30.62 7.59
N HIS A 8 33.62 -31.18 7.29
CA HIS A 8 32.80 -30.68 6.20
C HIS A 8 32.38 -29.26 6.53
N GLU A 9 33.09 -28.28 5.94
CA GLU A 9 32.62 -26.91 5.80
C GLU A 9 31.27 -26.95 5.06
N GLY A 10 30.19 -26.94 5.83
CA GLY A 10 28.86 -26.71 5.32
C GLY A 10 28.87 -25.36 4.62
N THR A 11 28.70 -25.38 3.30
CA THR A 11 28.55 -24.23 2.44
C THR A 11 27.52 -23.28 3.04
N CYS A 12 28.00 -22.18 3.61
CA CYS A 12 27.18 -21.07 4.07
C CYS A 12 26.56 -20.43 2.83
N HIS A 13 25.42 -20.97 2.39
CA HIS A 13 24.53 -20.27 1.48
C HIS A 13 24.23 -18.92 2.12
N HIS A 14 24.73 -17.87 1.47
CA HIS A 14 24.57 -16.47 1.82
C HIS A 14 23.10 -16.04 1.68
N ILE A 15 22.20 -16.67 2.43
CA ILE A 15 20.88 -16.16 2.72
C ILE A 15 21.16 -15.02 3.69
N ARG A 16 21.22 -13.77 3.19
CA ARG A 16 21.12 -12.58 4.05
C ARG A 16 19.97 -12.87 5.02
N ASP A 17 20.30 -12.93 6.30
CA ASP A 17 19.55 -13.66 7.33
C ASP A 17 18.22 -12.96 7.71
N LYS A 18 17.36 -12.70 6.72
CA LYS A 18 16.00 -12.18 6.88
C LYS A 18 15.11 -13.19 7.63
N GLY A 19 15.57 -14.44 7.78
CA GLY A 19 14.96 -15.44 8.65
C GLY A 19 15.02 -15.07 10.14
N SER A 20 16.07 -14.34 10.54
CA SER A 20 16.34 -13.93 11.93
C SER A 20 15.48 -12.77 12.44
N LEU A 21 14.70 -12.11 11.57
CA LEU A 21 13.84 -10.99 11.98
C LEU A 21 12.52 -11.44 12.64
N ARG A 22 12.07 -12.68 12.37
CA ARG A 22 10.78 -13.18 12.89
C ARG A 22 10.76 -13.32 14.42
N PRO A 23 11.81 -13.85 15.09
CA PRO A 23 11.89 -13.88 16.54
C PRO A 23 11.82 -12.49 17.20
N ILE A 24 12.49 -11.49 16.62
CA ILE A 24 12.47 -10.12 17.16
C ILE A 24 11.05 -9.55 17.13
N LYS A 25 10.34 -9.74 16.02
CA LYS A 25 8.94 -9.30 15.89
C LYS A 25 7.97 -9.98 16.85
N ALA A 26 8.25 -11.21 17.27
CA ALA A 26 7.46 -11.90 18.29
C ALA A 26 7.75 -11.34 19.69
N LEU A 27 9.01 -11.03 20.00
CA LEU A 27 9.41 -10.46 21.29
C LEU A 27 8.89 -9.02 21.47
N ASP A 28 8.71 -8.26 20.39
CA ASP A 28 8.07 -6.94 20.43
C ASP A 28 6.69 -6.98 21.13
N GLU A 29 5.93 -8.09 21.01
CA GLU A 29 4.62 -8.24 21.66
C GLU A 29 4.70 -8.24 23.20
N GLU A 30 5.78 -8.80 23.74
CA GLU A 30 6.00 -8.85 25.19
C GLU A 30 6.62 -7.54 25.69
N HIS A 31 7.62 -7.02 25.00
CA HIS A 31 8.30 -5.78 25.40
C HIS A 31 7.38 -4.55 25.35
N LEU A 32 6.43 -4.51 24.41
CA LEU A 32 5.42 -3.45 24.35
C LEU A 32 4.21 -3.73 25.26
N GLN A 33 4.16 -4.90 25.91
CA GLN A 33 3.08 -5.32 26.82
C GLN A 33 1.66 -5.20 26.20
N VAL A 34 1.54 -5.42 24.89
CA VAL A 34 0.28 -5.29 24.14
C VAL A 34 -0.60 -6.52 24.32
N ASP A 35 -1.92 -6.41 24.19
CA ASP A 35 -2.82 -7.60 24.23
C ASP A 35 -3.07 -8.21 22.85
N ALA A 36 -2.92 -7.40 21.81
CA ALA A 36 -3.15 -7.78 20.43
C ALA A 36 -2.12 -7.13 19.51
N GLN A 37 -1.76 -7.84 18.44
CA GLN A 37 -0.96 -7.31 17.34
C GLN A 37 -1.81 -7.24 16.08
N PHE A 38 -1.72 -6.11 15.39
CA PHE A 38 -2.44 -5.83 14.15
C PHE A 38 -1.48 -5.76 12.98
N GLY A 39 -1.79 -6.45 11.89
CA GLY A 39 -0.98 -6.41 10.66
C GLY A 39 -1.70 -6.98 9.45
N GLY A 40 -1.00 -7.10 8.32
CA GLY A 40 -1.56 -7.69 7.11
C GLY A 40 -1.59 -9.21 7.13
N VAL A 41 -2.38 -9.84 6.25
CA VAL A 41 -2.38 -11.30 6.05
C VAL A 41 -1.00 -11.83 5.63
N ASP A 42 -0.16 -10.99 5.02
CA ASP A 42 1.23 -11.30 4.67
C ASP A 42 2.11 -11.62 5.89
N GLN A 43 1.76 -11.07 7.07
CA GLN A 43 2.45 -11.29 8.33
C GLN A 43 1.97 -12.54 9.09
N ARG A 44 1.01 -13.30 8.53
CA ARG A 44 0.47 -14.53 9.16
C ARG A 44 1.55 -15.51 9.63
N LYS A 45 2.64 -15.66 8.85
CA LYS A 45 3.76 -16.56 9.22
C LYS A 45 4.52 -16.09 10.47
N ILE A 46 4.49 -14.78 10.76
CA ILE A 46 5.10 -14.19 11.95
C ILE A 46 4.17 -14.39 13.15
N PHE A 47 2.87 -14.15 12.97
CA PHE A 47 1.85 -14.34 14.01
C PHE A 47 1.78 -15.80 14.48
N THR A 48 1.70 -16.75 13.55
CA THR A 48 1.74 -18.19 13.87
C THR A 48 3.06 -18.63 14.52
N PHE A 49 4.17 -17.93 14.23
CA PHE A 49 5.44 -18.16 14.92
C PHE A 49 5.37 -17.64 16.36
N ALA A 50 4.93 -16.41 16.58
CA ALA A 50 4.76 -15.83 17.92
C ALA A 50 3.85 -16.72 18.78
N GLU A 51 2.73 -17.17 18.22
CA GLU A 51 1.79 -18.07 18.87
C GLU A 51 2.42 -19.40 19.34
N LYS A 52 3.33 -19.98 18.53
CA LYS A 52 3.97 -21.27 18.82
C LYS A 52 5.14 -21.15 19.80
N TYR A 53 5.88 -20.05 19.77
CA TYR A 53 7.14 -19.91 20.49
C TYR A 53 7.03 -19.05 21.76
N LEU A 54 6.14 -18.06 21.83
CA LEU A 54 5.96 -17.24 23.04
C LEU A 54 5.53 -18.05 24.27
N PRO A 55 4.61 -19.03 24.18
CA PRO A 55 4.25 -19.86 25.34
C PRO A 55 5.41 -20.74 25.82
N LYS A 56 6.32 -21.15 24.92
CA LYS A 56 7.48 -21.98 25.28
C LYS A 56 8.52 -21.25 26.11
N ILE A 57 8.57 -19.93 25.99
CA ILE A 57 9.45 -19.07 26.78
C ILE A 57 8.72 -18.44 27.97
N GLY A 58 7.51 -18.92 28.29
CA GLY A 58 6.74 -18.48 29.46
C GLY A 58 5.94 -17.20 29.27
N TYR A 59 5.86 -16.67 28.04
CA TYR A 59 5.07 -15.48 27.74
C TYR A 59 3.64 -15.85 27.35
N ARG A 60 2.70 -14.93 27.63
CA ARG A 60 1.30 -15.13 27.22
C ARG A 60 1.16 -15.16 25.70
N GLN A 61 0.12 -15.82 25.21
CA GLN A 61 -0.31 -15.72 23.81
C GLN A 61 -1.00 -14.36 23.58
N ARG A 62 -0.94 -13.83 22.35
CA ARG A 62 -1.62 -12.59 21.95
C ARG A 62 -2.66 -12.83 20.89
N LEU A 63 -3.58 -11.87 20.79
CA LEU A 63 -4.57 -11.85 19.71
C LEU A 63 -3.94 -11.27 18.45
N HIS A 64 -4.14 -11.93 17.30
CA HIS A 64 -3.62 -11.47 16.01
C HIS A 64 -4.77 -11.01 15.11
N LEU A 65 -4.81 -9.72 14.80
CA LEU A 65 -5.82 -9.11 13.93
C LEU A 65 -5.22 -8.86 12.55
N MET A 66 -5.76 -9.51 11.52
CA MET A 66 -5.22 -9.50 10.17
C MET A 66 -6.10 -8.72 9.19
N ASN A 67 -5.55 -7.64 8.62
CA ASN A 67 -6.18 -6.92 7.52
C ASN A 67 -5.97 -7.62 6.17
N PRO A 68 -7.02 -7.68 5.31
CA PRO A 68 -6.91 -8.27 3.99
C PRO A 68 -5.92 -7.49 3.12
N MET A 69 -5.34 -8.16 2.12
CA MET A 69 -4.46 -7.51 1.16
C MET A 69 -5.28 -6.58 0.26
N ILE A 70 -4.99 -5.28 0.34
CA ILE A 70 -5.62 -4.27 -0.51
C ILE A 70 -4.81 -4.22 -1.82
N PRO A 71 -5.45 -4.44 -2.99
CA PRO A 71 -4.79 -4.24 -4.27
C PRO A 71 -4.37 -2.79 -4.42
N GLY A 72 -3.16 -2.58 -4.92
CA GLY A 72 -2.65 -1.27 -5.30
C GLY A 72 -3.38 -0.71 -6.51
N LEU A 73 -3.14 0.57 -6.77
CA LEU A 73 -3.85 1.35 -7.79
C LEU A 73 -3.70 0.78 -9.19
N THR A 74 -2.59 0.10 -9.50
CA THR A 74 -2.32 -0.48 -10.82
C THR A 74 -2.66 -1.97 -10.94
N GLY A 75 -3.50 -2.52 -10.05
CA GLY A 75 -4.01 -3.91 -10.19
C GLY A 75 -3.10 -5.01 -9.66
N GLY A 76 -2.15 -4.68 -8.77
CA GLY A 76 -1.21 -5.63 -8.15
C GLY A 76 -1.02 -5.36 -6.66
N LYS A 77 0.04 -5.89 -6.03
CA LYS A 77 0.40 -5.50 -4.66
C LYS A 77 0.88 -4.05 -4.65
N MET A 78 0.48 -3.26 -3.65
CA MET A 78 1.16 -1.98 -3.38
C MET A 78 2.64 -2.28 -3.08
N SER A 79 3.52 -1.93 -4.00
CA SER A 79 4.97 -2.03 -3.81
C SER A 79 5.56 -0.64 -3.90
N SER A 80 6.45 -0.29 -2.98
CA SER A 80 7.19 0.97 -2.99
C SER A 80 8.14 1.11 -4.20
N SER A 81 8.31 0.05 -5.00
CA SER A 81 9.27 0.00 -6.11
C SER A 81 8.78 0.66 -7.42
N VAL A 82 7.48 0.96 -7.57
CA VAL A 82 6.95 1.61 -8.78
C VAL A 82 6.33 2.94 -8.39
N ALA A 83 7.01 4.04 -8.72
CA ALA A 83 6.64 5.41 -8.33
C ALA A 83 5.19 5.77 -8.73
N ASN A 84 4.72 5.28 -9.88
CA ASN A 84 3.37 5.54 -10.39
C ASN A 84 2.29 4.64 -9.76
N SER A 85 2.67 3.59 -9.03
CA SER A 85 1.72 2.67 -8.38
C SER A 85 1.29 3.12 -6.98
N LYS A 86 1.97 4.14 -6.42
CA LYS A 86 1.77 4.64 -5.06
C LYS A 86 1.35 6.11 -5.10
N ILE A 87 0.29 6.42 -4.36
CA ILE A 87 -0.02 7.80 -3.97
C ILE A 87 0.77 8.08 -2.69
N ASP A 88 1.64 9.10 -2.75
CA ASP A 88 2.31 9.60 -1.56
C ASP A 88 1.39 10.55 -0.80
N ILE A 89 1.62 10.66 0.51
CA ILE A 89 0.85 11.52 1.40
C ILE A 89 1.13 13.00 1.05
N LEU A 90 2.32 13.28 0.50
CA LEU A 90 2.77 14.62 0.09
C LEU A 90 2.57 14.92 -1.40
N ASP A 91 2.00 14.00 -2.19
CA ASP A 91 1.72 14.24 -3.62
C ASP A 91 0.85 15.47 -3.82
N SER A 92 1.00 16.22 -4.91
CA SER A 92 0.12 17.36 -5.19
C SER A 92 -1.30 16.91 -5.58
N PRO A 93 -2.31 17.80 -5.51
CA PRO A 93 -3.67 17.45 -5.94
C PRO A 93 -3.76 16.97 -7.39
N GLN A 94 -2.89 17.50 -8.25
CA GLN A 94 -2.82 17.15 -9.66
C GLN A 94 -2.19 15.77 -9.84
N ASP A 95 -1.13 15.45 -9.11
CA ASP A 95 -0.47 14.14 -9.16
C ASP A 95 -1.40 13.02 -8.70
N VAL A 96 -2.15 13.25 -7.60
CA VAL A 96 -3.17 12.30 -7.12
C VAL A 96 -4.21 12.02 -8.20
N LYS A 97 -4.71 13.07 -8.86
CA LYS A 97 -5.69 12.92 -9.95
C LYS A 97 -5.10 12.14 -11.12
N SER A 98 -3.89 12.48 -11.55
CA SER A 98 -3.20 11.80 -12.65
C SER A 98 -2.94 10.32 -12.34
N LYS A 99 -2.46 9.99 -11.13
CA LYS A 99 -2.21 8.61 -10.70
C LYS A 99 -3.50 7.79 -10.63
N LEU A 100 -4.60 8.37 -10.13
CA LEU A 100 -5.90 7.70 -10.10
C LEU A 100 -6.52 7.50 -11.48
N LEU A 101 -6.30 8.42 -12.42
CA LEU A 101 -6.74 8.23 -13.80
C LEU A 101 -6.06 7.03 -14.46
N HIS A 102 -4.76 6.83 -14.20
CA HIS A 102 -3.97 5.69 -14.69
C HIS A 102 -4.19 4.39 -13.88
N ALA A 103 -4.97 4.43 -12.80
CA ALA A 103 -5.27 3.24 -12.00
C ALA A 103 -6.03 2.19 -12.81
N TYR A 104 -5.81 0.92 -12.53
CA TYR A 104 -6.55 -0.18 -13.14
C TYR A 104 -7.97 -0.23 -12.54
N ALA A 105 -8.97 0.00 -13.39
CA ALA A 105 -10.38 -0.13 -13.05
C ALA A 105 -11.16 -0.50 -14.31
N GLU A 106 -11.45 -1.79 -14.44
CA GLU A 106 -12.27 -2.33 -15.53
C GLU A 106 -13.76 -2.21 -15.17
N GLU A 107 -14.59 -1.91 -16.17
CA GLU A 107 -16.02 -1.67 -15.97
C GLU A 107 -16.78 -2.98 -15.68
N GLY A 108 -17.62 -2.98 -14.64
CA GLY A 108 -18.38 -4.16 -14.24
C GLY A 108 -17.58 -5.24 -13.49
N VAL A 109 -16.26 -5.09 -13.36
CA VAL A 109 -15.39 -6.06 -12.70
C VAL A 109 -14.96 -5.58 -11.31
N ARG A 110 -15.32 -6.35 -10.28
CA ARG A 110 -14.93 -6.09 -8.88
C ARG A 110 -13.53 -6.63 -8.54
N GLU A 111 -13.10 -7.68 -9.23
CA GLU A 111 -11.88 -8.42 -8.91
C GLU A 111 -10.65 -7.63 -9.35
N ASN A 112 -9.61 -7.60 -8.50
CA ASN A 112 -8.36 -6.84 -8.71
C ASN A 112 -8.54 -5.33 -8.96
N ASN A 113 -9.69 -4.75 -8.60
CA ASN A 113 -9.95 -3.32 -8.74
C ASN A 113 -9.42 -2.54 -7.53
N GLY A 114 -8.25 -1.91 -7.68
CA GLY A 114 -7.61 -1.10 -6.66
C GLY A 114 -8.46 0.09 -6.21
N VAL A 115 -9.21 0.69 -7.12
CA VAL A 115 -10.05 1.87 -6.84
C VAL A 115 -11.25 1.50 -5.97
N LEU A 116 -11.94 0.40 -6.29
CA LEU A 116 -13.05 -0.11 -5.48
C LEU A 116 -12.58 -0.55 -4.10
N ALA A 117 -11.44 -1.26 -4.02
CA ALA A 117 -10.89 -1.70 -2.75
C ALA A 117 -10.49 -0.50 -1.87
N PHE A 118 -9.85 0.52 -2.44
CA PHE A 118 -9.53 1.75 -1.72
C PHE A 118 -10.78 2.48 -1.23
N THR A 119 -11.80 2.58 -2.08
CA THR A 119 -13.08 3.19 -1.73
C THR A 119 -13.73 2.45 -0.56
N LYS A 120 -13.73 1.11 -0.60
CA LYS A 120 -14.19 0.26 0.49
C LYS A 120 -13.39 0.53 1.76
N PHE A 121 -12.12 0.17 1.80
CA PHE A 121 -11.37 0.10 3.06
C PHE A 121 -10.98 1.46 3.64
N VAL A 122 -10.88 2.52 2.83
CA VAL A 122 -10.44 3.85 3.26
C VAL A 122 -11.60 4.83 3.26
N LEU A 123 -12.17 5.13 2.08
CA LEU A 123 -13.11 6.25 1.95
C LEU A 123 -14.40 6.03 2.74
N PHE A 124 -15.05 4.87 2.60
CA PHE A 124 -16.28 4.58 3.36
C PHE A 124 -16.04 4.44 4.88
N ARG A 125 -14.79 4.35 5.34
CA ARG A 125 -14.47 4.28 6.78
C ARG A 125 -14.17 5.66 7.36
N LEU A 126 -13.73 6.60 6.52
CA LEU A 126 -13.40 7.97 6.93
C LEU A 126 -14.56 8.95 6.71
N ILE A 127 -15.34 8.77 5.64
CA ILE A 127 -16.44 9.66 5.30
C ILE A 127 -17.62 9.37 6.23
N LYS A 128 -18.02 10.39 7.01
CA LYS A 128 -19.25 10.36 7.81
C LYS A 128 -20.41 10.87 6.95
N GLY A 129 -21.15 9.96 6.33
CA GLY A 129 -22.31 10.29 5.49
C GLY A 129 -22.26 9.59 4.12
N ASN A 130 -23.00 10.13 3.16
CA ASN A 130 -23.09 9.54 1.84
C ASN A 130 -21.86 9.86 0.98
N PHE A 131 -21.42 8.89 0.20
CA PHE A 131 -20.41 9.08 -0.84
C PHE A 131 -21.08 9.65 -2.09
N ILE A 132 -20.70 10.87 -2.47
CA ILE A 132 -21.33 11.62 -3.56
C ILE A 132 -20.43 11.57 -4.80
N ILE A 133 -21.00 11.15 -5.92
CA ILE A 133 -20.36 11.16 -7.24
C ILE A 133 -21.06 12.20 -8.10
N ASP A 134 -20.35 13.29 -8.36
CA ASP A 134 -20.81 14.36 -9.24
C ASP A 134 -20.54 13.98 -10.70
N ARG A 135 -21.59 13.65 -11.44
CA ARG A 135 -21.50 13.42 -12.90
C ARG A 135 -22.48 14.33 -13.66
N PRO A 136 -22.18 14.69 -14.91
CA PRO A 136 -23.05 15.54 -15.71
C PRO A 136 -24.44 14.92 -15.87
N ALA A 137 -25.48 15.76 -15.98
CA ALA A 137 -26.87 15.30 -16.18
C ALA A 137 -27.01 14.37 -17.40
N LYS A 138 -26.18 14.57 -18.44
CA LYS A 138 -26.11 13.73 -19.64
C LYS A 138 -25.72 12.27 -19.36
N PHE A 139 -25.05 11.99 -18.25
CA PHE A 139 -24.59 10.66 -17.85
C PHE A 139 -25.37 10.11 -16.64
N GLY A 140 -26.57 10.65 -16.35
CA GLY A 140 -27.45 10.15 -15.30
C GLY A 140 -27.38 10.89 -13.96
N GLY A 141 -26.78 12.09 -13.93
CA GLY A 141 -26.86 13.02 -12.79
C GLY A 141 -26.14 12.58 -11.52
N GLN A 142 -26.09 13.45 -10.51
CA GLN A 142 -25.39 13.18 -9.25
C GLN A 142 -25.89 11.89 -8.58
N LEU A 143 -24.96 11.04 -8.15
CA LEU A 143 -25.27 9.82 -7.39
C LEU A 143 -24.81 9.96 -5.94
N SER A 144 -25.62 9.44 -5.01
CA SER A 144 -25.34 9.46 -3.58
C SER A 144 -25.44 8.06 -3.01
N TYR A 145 -24.35 7.54 -2.46
CA TYR A 145 -24.27 6.19 -1.93
C TYR A 145 -24.15 6.20 -0.40
N PRO A 146 -25.16 5.75 0.35
CA PRO A 146 -25.08 5.63 1.81
C PRO A 146 -24.23 4.44 2.27
N SER A 147 -24.01 3.45 1.39
CA SER A 147 -23.21 2.27 1.71
C SER A 147 -22.38 1.80 0.52
N TYR A 148 -21.27 1.13 0.81
CA TYR A 148 -20.40 0.54 -0.21
C TYR A 148 -21.13 -0.52 -1.05
N SER A 149 -22.04 -1.29 -0.44
CA SER A 149 -22.77 -2.36 -1.15
C SER A 149 -23.60 -1.84 -2.32
N LEU A 150 -24.21 -0.65 -2.18
CA LEU A 150 -24.96 -0.03 -3.28
C LEU A 150 -24.03 0.47 -4.39
N LEU A 151 -22.88 1.05 -4.02
CA LEU A 151 -21.88 1.48 -5.00
C LEU A 151 -21.30 0.29 -5.78
N GLU A 152 -21.02 -0.83 -5.10
CA GLU A 152 -20.53 -2.05 -5.74
C GLU A 152 -21.56 -2.62 -6.72
N LEU A 153 -22.85 -2.62 -6.33
CA LEU A 153 -23.94 -3.09 -7.19
C LEU A 153 -24.06 -2.24 -8.47
N ASP A 154 -24.08 -0.91 -8.35
CA ASP A 154 -24.19 -0.01 -9.50
C ASP A 154 -22.96 -0.04 -10.40
N TYR A 155 -21.77 -0.28 -9.83
CA TYR A 155 -20.56 -0.51 -10.60
C TYR A 155 -20.62 -1.82 -11.39
N MET A 156 -21.09 -2.90 -10.77
CA MET A 156 -21.25 -4.21 -11.44
C MET A 156 -22.30 -4.17 -12.55
N ASN A 157 -23.40 -3.42 -12.34
CA ASN A 157 -24.46 -3.23 -13.32
C ASN A 157 -24.13 -2.21 -14.42
N LYS A 158 -22.90 -1.67 -14.46
CA LYS A 158 -22.44 -0.66 -15.43
C LYS A 158 -23.26 0.64 -15.41
N VAL A 159 -23.91 0.93 -14.28
CA VAL A 159 -24.61 2.21 -14.05
C VAL A 159 -23.60 3.29 -13.67
N LEU A 160 -22.53 2.90 -12.97
CA LEU A 160 -21.42 3.75 -12.58
C LEU A 160 -20.19 3.48 -13.46
N HIS A 161 -19.78 4.48 -14.23
CA HIS A 161 -18.59 4.38 -15.08
C HIS A 161 -17.28 4.48 -14.25
N PRO A 162 -16.23 3.73 -14.57
CA PRO A 162 -14.97 3.74 -13.81
C PRO A 162 -14.31 5.11 -13.72
N GLN A 163 -14.44 5.94 -14.76
CA GLN A 163 -13.87 7.28 -14.78
C GLN A 163 -14.51 8.21 -13.75
N ASP A 164 -15.85 8.14 -13.59
CA ASP A 164 -16.58 8.95 -12.62
C ASP A 164 -16.18 8.55 -11.19
N LEU A 165 -16.04 7.24 -10.95
CA LEU A 165 -15.54 6.73 -9.67
C LEU A 165 -14.12 7.25 -9.38
N LYS A 166 -13.19 7.17 -10.33
CA LYS A 166 -11.81 7.67 -10.17
C LYS A 166 -11.78 9.16 -9.82
N VAL A 167 -12.58 9.97 -10.50
CA VAL A 167 -12.66 11.42 -10.25
C VAL A 167 -13.21 11.71 -8.86
N ALA A 168 -14.27 11.01 -8.45
CA ALA A 168 -14.83 11.16 -7.11
C ALA A 168 -13.82 10.74 -6.03
N VAL A 169 -13.17 9.59 -6.19
CA VAL A 169 -12.12 9.09 -5.28
C VAL A 169 -10.98 10.10 -5.16
N ALA A 170 -10.54 10.70 -6.27
CA ALA A 170 -9.49 11.72 -6.26
C ALA A 170 -9.91 12.98 -5.49
N LYS A 171 -11.17 13.41 -5.63
CA LYS A 171 -11.73 14.57 -4.89
C LYS A 171 -11.69 14.31 -3.39
N TYR A 172 -12.22 13.18 -2.93
CA TYR A 172 -12.23 12.82 -1.51
C TYR A 172 -10.83 12.62 -0.95
N LEU A 173 -9.94 11.97 -1.70
CA LEU A 173 -8.56 11.78 -1.28
C LEU A 173 -7.82 13.11 -1.11
N ASN A 174 -8.05 14.07 -2.00
CA ASN A 174 -7.48 15.41 -1.86
C ASN A 174 -7.99 16.16 -0.63
N ILE A 175 -9.25 15.98 -0.25
CA ILE A 175 -9.79 16.57 0.99
C ILE A 175 -9.10 15.95 2.22
N ILE A 176 -8.87 14.64 2.21
CA ILE A 176 -8.19 13.92 3.31
C ILE A 176 -6.72 14.33 3.41
N LEU A 177 -6.04 14.53 2.28
CA LEU A 177 -4.61 14.89 2.23
C LEU A 177 -4.35 16.40 2.44
N ALA A 178 -5.34 17.27 2.22
CA ALA A 178 -5.20 18.72 2.39
C ALA A 178 -4.58 19.14 3.74
N PRO A 179 -5.11 18.72 4.91
CA PRO A 179 -4.55 19.14 6.20
C PRO A 179 -3.10 18.67 6.40
N ILE A 180 -2.73 17.50 5.85
CA ILE A 180 -1.38 16.96 5.96
C ILE A 180 -0.40 17.79 5.11
N ARG A 181 -0.82 18.21 3.91
CA ARG A 181 -0.02 19.09 3.04
C ARG A 181 0.15 20.46 3.67
N GLU A 182 -0.90 21.02 4.26
CA GLU A 182 -0.85 22.30 4.96
C GLU A 182 0.12 22.25 6.15
N GLU A 183 0.04 21.19 6.96
CA GLU A 183 0.97 20.97 8.07
C GLU A 183 2.42 20.87 7.57
N PHE A 184 2.66 20.11 6.50
CA PHE A 184 3.99 19.96 5.90
C PHE A 184 4.55 21.27 5.36
N VAL A 185 3.73 22.10 4.70
CA VAL A 185 4.14 23.42 4.19
C VAL A 185 4.44 24.39 5.34
N SER A 186 3.63 24.36 6.41
CA SER A 186 3.79 25.26 7.54
C SER A 186 5.03 24.95 8.40
N ASN A 187 5.49 23.69 8.42
CA ASN A 187 6.54 23.24 9.32
C ASN A 187 7.88 22.97 8.61
N THR A 188 8.77 23.97 8.62
CA THR A 188 10.12 23.89 8.03
C THR A 188 10.99 22.80 8.64
N SER A 189 10.74 22.38 9.90
CA SER A 189 11.51 21.30 10.53
C SER A 189 11.22 19.94 9.90
N ILE A 190 9.95 19.68 9.53
CA ILE A 190 9.53 18.44 8.88
C ILE A 190 10.07 18.39 7.45
N GLN A 191 10.08 19.51 6.73
CA GLN A 191 10.66 19.59 5.38
C GLN A 191 12.15 19.19 5.38
N LYS A 192 12.94 19.79 6.27
CA LYS A 192 14.36 19.45 6.44
C LYS A 192 14.56 18.00 6.87
N LEU A 193 13.65 17.44 7.67
CA LEU A 193 13.69 16.03 8.07
C LEU A 193 13.45 15.12 6.87
N VAL A 194 12.47 15.43 6.01
CA VAL A 194 12.18 14.64 4.80
C VAL A 194 13.35 14.70 3.83
N GLU A 195 13.95 15.87 3.60
CA GLU A 195 15.14 16.01 2.75
C GLU A 195 16.32 15.19 3.26
N ARG A 196 16.50 15.10 4.59
CA ARG A 196 17.55 14.26 5.20
C ARG A 196 17.23 12.78 5.16
N ALA A 197 15.97 12.40 5.37
CA ALA A 197 15.52 11.01 5.41
C ALA A 197 15.50 10.39 4.01
N TYR A 198 15.11 11.18 3.01
CA TYR A 198 15.04 10.82 1.60
C TYR A 198 15.81 11.85 0.77
N PRO A 199 17.16 11.84 0.83
CA PRO A 199 17.94 12.70 -0.06
C PRO A 199 17.53 12.39 -1.49
N SER A 200 17.16 13.42 -2.24
CA SER A 200 16.84 13.29 -3.65
C SER A 200 18.02 12.59 -4.31
N GLN A 201 17.81 11.33 -4.70
CA GLN A 201 18.75 10.60 -5.52
C GLN A 201 18.98 11.50 -6.72
N GLY A 202 20.20 12.04 -6.85
CA GLY A 202 20.54 12.90 -7.97
C GLY A 202 20.04 12.24 -9.24
N HIS A 203 19.33 13.00 -10.06
CA HIS A 203 19.06 12.59 -11.43
C HIS A 203 20.36 12.02 -11.99
N GLY A 204 20.40 10.70 -12.17
CA GLY A 204 21.41 10.06 -12.99
C GLY A 204 21.39 10.80 -14.30
N SER A 205 22.46 11.55 -14.52
CA SER A 205 22.95 12.03 -15.80
C SER A 205 22.37 11.23 -16.96
N LYS A 206 21.79 11.96 -17.92
CA LYS A 206 21.57 11.58 -19.31
C LYS A 206 22.46 10.38 -19.68
N MET A 207 21.87 9.20 -19.87
CA MET A 207 22.49 8.23 -20.76
C MET A 207 22.22 8.75 -22.16
N ASP A 208 23.27 9.28 -22.77
CA ASP A 208 23.30 9.66 -24.17
C ASP A 208 22.72 8.52 -25.02
N GLU A 209 21.68 8.83 -25.79
CA GLU A 209 21.28 8.01 -26.93
C GLU A 209 22.47 7.94 -27.89
N LYS A 210 23.17 6.79 -27.91
CA LYS A 210 23.98 6.43 -29.07
C LYS A 210 23.05 5.74 -30.08
N PRO A 211 22.85 6.31 -31.28
CA PRO A 211 22.03 5.67 -32.30
C PRO A 211 22.76 4.43 -32.82
N PHE A 212 22.12 3.26 -32.71
CA PHE A 212 22.57 2.05 -33.38
C PHE A 212 21.81 1.89 -34.69
N ASN A 213 22.40 2.43 -35.76
CA ASN A 213 22.08 2.24 -37.18
C ASN A 213 23.46 2.46 -37.84
N GLN A 214 24.08 1.62 -38.67
CA GLN A 214 23.72 0.51 -39.57
C GLN A 214 25.08 -0.09 -40.10
N PRO A 215 25.16 -0.93 -41.14
CA PRO A 215 25.11 -2.40 -41.18
C PRO A 215 26.43 -3.05 -41.71
N LEU A 216 26.36 -4.37 -41.96
CA LEU A 216 27.34 -5.34 -42.50
C LEU A 216 28.30 -5.97 -41.49
#